data_AF-A0A1G2B8E5-F1
#
_entry.id   AF-A0A1G2B8E5-F1
#
_cell.length_a   1.000
_cell.length_b   1.000
_cell.length_c   1.000
_cell.angle_alpha   90.00
_cell.angle_beta   90.00
_cell.angle_gamma   90.00
#
_symmetry.space_group_name_H-M   'P 1'
#
loop_
_entity.id
_entity.type
_entity.pdbx_description
1 polymer ?
#
loop_
_entity_poly.entity_id
_entity_poly.type
_entity_poly.pdbx_seq_one_letter_code
_entity_poly.pdbx_strand_id
1 'polypeptide(L)' 'MPRLKTIKAISKRLKPTGGKNNKKKFMFVPAGQDHFRSRHSGASKMKKRGYTVADKTLKRTIRRAVPHV' A
#
# COMPACT_ATOMS: atom_id res chain seq x y z
N MET A 1 30.09 -3.94 -3.56
CA MET A 1 28.96 -3.97 -2.61
C MET A 1 27.75 -4.63 -3.27
N PRO A 2 27.07 -5.58 -2.61
CA PRO A 2 25.86 -6.18 -3.15
C PRO A 2 24.70 -5.17 -3.21
N ARG A 3 23.85 -5.28 -4.23
CA ARG A 3 22.66 -4.43 -4.38
C ARG A 3 21.62 -4.78 -3.30
N LEU A 4 20.97 -3.76 -2.73
CA LEU A 4 19.84 -3.98 -1.81
C LEU A 4 18.72 -4.73 -2.54
N LYS A 5 18.19 -5.78 -1.91
CA LYS A 5 17.10 -6.57 -2.49
C LYS A 5 15.74 -6.00 -2.11
N THR A 6 14.80 -6.03 -3.04
CA THR A 6 13.40 -5.68 -2.79
C THR A 6 12.67 -6.81 -2.08
N ILE A 7 11.93 -6.49 -1.01
CA ILE A 7 11.02 -7.44 -0.36
C ILE A 7 9.79 -7.65 -1.25
N LYS A 8 9.77 -8.79 -1.98
CA LYS A 8 8.71 -9.11 -2.96
C LYS A 8 7.31 -9.16 -2.35
N ALA A 9 7.17 -9.65 -1.11
CA ALA A 9 5.88 -9.72 -0.42
C ALA A 9 5.22 -8.35 -0.24
N ILE A 10 6.04 -7.32 0.02
CA ILE A 10 5.58 -5.94 0.18
C ILE A 10 5.33 -5.32 -1.20
N SER A 11 6.25 -5.51 -2.15
CA SER A 11 6.12 -4.99 -3.52
C SER A 11 4.81 -5.43 -4.21
N LYS A 12 4.43 -6.71 -4.08
CA LYS A 12 3.18 -7.24 -4.68
C LYS A 12 1.89 -6.59 -4.17
N ARG A 13 1.93 -5.98 -2.97
CA ARG A 13 0.75 -5.38 -2.31
C ARG A 13 0.68 -3.87 -2.48
N LEU A 14 1.72 -3.25 -3.04
CA LEU A 14 1.84 -1.82 -3.20
C LEU A 14 1.70 -1.42 -4.65
N LYS A 15 0.90 -0.40 -4.90
CA LYS A 15 0.85 0.30 -6.19
C LYS A 15 1.47 1.69 -6.02
N PRO A 16 2.71 1.91 -6.49
CA PRO A 16 3.29 3.25 -6.50
C PRO A 16 2.53 4.12 -7.50
N THR A 17 2.13 5.33 -7.10
CA THR A 17 1.41 6.28 -7.95
C THR A 17 1.98 7.69 -7.83
N GLY A 18 2.15 8.35 -8.99
CA GLY A 18 2.58 9.74 -9.14
C GLY A 18 4.04 10.04 -8.76
N GLY A 19 4.59 11.12 -9.33
CA GLY A 19 5.79 11.85 -8.88
C GLY A 19 7.15 11.12 -8.93
N LYS A 20 8.24 11.90 -8.90
CA LYS A 20 9.61 11.38 -8.71
C LYS A 20 9.80 10.93 -7.25
N ASN A 21 10.63 9.90 -7.02
CA ASN A 21 10.93 9.15 -5.78
C ASN A 21 10.39 9.70 -4.43
N ASN A 22 10.65 10.96 -4.08
CA ASN A 22 10.21 11.55 -2.81
C ASN A 22 8.72 11.91 -2.72
N LYS A 23 8.06 12.12 -3.87
CA LYS A 23 6.64 12.46 -3.98
C LYS A 23 5.73 11.27 -4.28
N LYS A 24 6.30 10.05 -4.43
CA LYS A 24 5.51 8.83 -4.68
C LYS A 24 4.49 8.60 -3.58
N LYS A 25 3.23 8.43 -3.99
CA LYS A 25 2.17 7.91 -3.14
C LYS A 25 2.20 6.38 -3.27
N PHE A 26 1.99 5.71 -2.15
CA PHE A 26 1.88 4.25 -2.14
C PHE A 26 0.45 3.90 -1.83
N MET A 27 -0.21 3.25 -2.79
CA MET A 27 -1.59 2.82 -2.67
C MET A 27 -1.63 1.33 -2.35
N PHE A 28 -2.50 0.93 -1.44
CA PHE A 28 -2.70 -0.47 -1.08
C PHE A 28 -4.17 -0.74 -0.81
N VAL A 29 -4.54 -2.01 -0.84
CA VAL A 29 -5.90 -2.46 -0.53
C VAL A 29 -6.05 -2.54 0.99
N PRO A 30 -7.08 -1.91 1.58
CA PRO A 30 -7.30 -1.95 3.02
C PRO A 30 -7.64 -3.37 3.49
N ALA A 31 -7.24 -3.71 4.72
CA ALA A 31 -7.48 -5.03 5.30
C ALA A 31 -8.98 -5.30 5.53
N GLY A 32 -9.36 -6.58 5.52
CA GLY A 32 -10.70 -7.02 5.87
C GLY A 32 -11.78 -6.74 4.81
N GLN A 33 -11.37 -6.45 3.57
CA GLN A 33 -12.28 -6.25 2.45
C GLN A 33 -13.09 -7.51 2.12
N ASP A 34 -12.47 -8.69 2.15
CA ASP A 34 -13.12 -9.92 1.68
C ASP A 34 -13.91 -10.65 2.77
N HIS A 35 -13.49 -10.57 4.03
CA HIS A 35 -14.12 -11.32 5.13
C HIS A 35 -15.34 -10.62 5.75
N PHE A 36 -15.32 -9.29 5.89
CA PHE A 36 -16.37 -8.55 6.61
C PHE A 36 -17.45 -7.97 5.69
N ARG A 37 -17.48 -8.38 4.42
CA ARG A 37 -18.48 -7.91 3.44
C ARG A 37 -19.89 -8.37 3.79
N SER A 38 -20.10 -9.52 4.42
CA SER A 38 -21.45 -9.90 4.87
C SER A 38 -21.90 -9.08 6.09
N ARG A 39 -20.97 -8.69 6.96
CA ARG A 39 -21.24 -8.11 8.30
C ARG A 39 -21.40 -6.59 8.32
N HIS A 40 -21.12 -5.91 7.22
CA HIS A 40 -21.19 -4.46 7.11
C HIS A 40 -22.07 -4.03 5.95
N SER A 41 -22.82 -2.93 6.09
CA SER A 41 -23.70 -2.38 5.05
C SER A 41 -23.25 -0.97 4.61
N GLY A 42 -23.72 -0.55 3.44
CA GLY A 42 -23.61 0.83 2.95
C GLY A 42 -22.19 1.38 2.82
N ALA A 43 -21.98 2.59 3.36
CA ALA A 43 -20.78 3.40 3.20
C ALA A 43 -19.46 2.72 3.64
N SER A 44 -19.53 1.84 4.64
CA SER A 44 -18.36 1.12 5.16
C SER A 44 -17.77 0.13 4.15
N LYS A 45 -18.61 -0.54 3.35
CA LYS A 45 -18.19 -1.40 2.24
C LYS A 45 -17.53 -0.60 1.13
N MET A 46 -18.08 0.57 0.84
CA MET A 46 -17.60 1.42 -0.26
C MET A 46 -16.19 1.96 0.03
N LYS A 47 -15.94 2.43 1.27
CA LYS A 47 -14.60 2.88 1.68
C LYS A 47 -13.55 1.76 1.71
N LYS A 48 -13.96 0.51 2.01
CA LYS A 48 -13.07 -0.67 1.96
C LYS A 48 -12.80 -1.20 0.55
N ARG A 49 -13.54 -0.76 -0.49
CA ARG A 49 -13.29 -1.13 -1.89
C ARG A 49 -12.23 -0.26 -2.55
N GLY A 50 -12.06 0.97 -2.07
CA GLY A 50 -11.09 1.92 -2.60
C GLY A 50 -9.66 1.60 -2.12
N TYR A 51 -8.69 1.88 -2.98
CA TYR A 51 -7.29 1.89 -2.56
C TYR A 51 -7.05 3.02 -1.56
N THR A 52 -6.32 2.72 -0.49
CA THR A 52 -5.93 3.70 0.53
C THR A 52 -4.48 4.15 0.33
N VAL A 53 -4.21 5.41 0.61
CA VAL A 53 -2.86 5.98 0.52
C VAL A 53 -2.11 5.74 1.82
N ALA A 54 -0.85 5.31 1.72
CA ALA A 54 0.04 5.17 2.86
C ALA A 54 0.29 6.49 3.56
N ASP A 55 0.17 6.47 4.89
CA ASP A 55 0.55 7.57 5.75
C ASP A 55 2.09 7.79 5.76
N LYS A 56 2.54 8.98 6.16
CA LYS A 56 3.95 9.38 6.24
C LYS A 56 4.82 8.37 6.99
N THR A 57 4.29 7.79 8.07
CA THR A 57 4.98 6.78 8.88
C THR A 57 5.24 5.50 8.07
N LEU A 58 4.20 4.96 7.43
CA LEU A 58 4.28 3.76 6.61
C LEU A 58 5.16 3.96 5.37
N LYS A 59 5.14 5.16 4.76
CA LYS A 59 6.03 5.49 3.62
C LYS A 59 7.51 5.32 3.97
N ARG A 60 7.92 5.68 5.18
CA ARG A 60 9.31 5.53 5.63
C ARG A 60 9.71 4.06 5.65
N THR A 61 8.83 3.19 6.14
CA THR A 61 9.05 1.74 6.18
C THR A 61 9.08 1.13 4.79
N ILE A 62 8.14 1.52 3.91
CA ILE A 62 8.06 1.03 2.53
C ILE A 62 9.34 1.33 1.75
N ARG A 63 9.90 2.54 1.86
CA ARG A 63 11.14 2.92 1.15
C ARG A 63 12.35 2.09 1.57
N ARG A 64 12.41 1.65 2.83
CA ARG A 64 13.46 0.75 3.31
C ARG A 64 13.27 -0.67 2.80
N ALA A 65 12.02 -1.13 2.77
CA ALA A 65 11.66 -2.48 2.32
C ALA A 65 11.75 -2.66 0.79
N VAL A 66 11.53 -1.56 0.06
CA VAL A 66 11.43 -1.56 -1.39
C VAL A 66 12.24 -0.37 -1.95
N PRO A 67 13.58 -0.49 -1.98
CA PRO A 67 14.48 0.62 -2.32
C PRO A 67 14.42 1.03 -3.80
N HIS A 68 13.93 0.15 -4.69
CA HIS A 68 13.91 0.34 -6.14
C HIS A 68 12.53 0.74 -6.70
N VAL A 69 11.57 1.11 -5.84
CA VAL A 69 10.19 1.45 -6.27
C VAL A 69 9.96 2.90 -6.57
#